data_AF-A0A2T0BLL5-F1
#
_entry.id   AF-A0A2T0BLL5-F1
#
_cell.length_a   1.000
_cell.length_b   1.000
_cell.length_c   1.000
_cell.angle_alpha   90.00
_cell.angle_beta   90.00
_cell.angle_gamma   90.00
#
_symmetry.space_group_name_H-M   'P 1'
#
loop_
_entity.id
_entity.type
_entity.pdbx_description
1 polymer ?
#
loop_
_entity_poly.entity_id
_entity_poly.type
_entity_poly.pdbx_seq_one_letter_code
_entity_poly.pdbx_strand_id
1 'polypeptide(L)'
;MKHFPIKKVLKILMVISVIFFICPFDNIQGEEIDEKNEIINSVKKIFEDRNEAILNGNLKLIESNYDKNTRYGTWAYEHEEKKMKYLKNWEEKQGVKFIEITPDIVVKRVRKSEDKFSVNLICSTEYKYIYTDAPKSINSCRIGTSHVLNMKKKDERWIITKEWYKDPFADSLNLDNLKADSVKQYILSQGKRDFSSMPDGRKSSVEYADRYCGIASGKKYGYTYNKKYRNYNSRGGDCANFASQVMHEGGKFRKNSSWSYDRSGATSSWLNADGFKNYMIYSGRASVIAHGSYEKVYKAAYKLLPGDFIAYEKKGDITHISVVTGADSRGYSLVSCHNTDRNKVPWDLGWSDKNIKFWLVHVNY
;
A
#
# COMPACT_ATOMS: atom_id res chain seq x y z
N MET A 1 24.53 -47.31 -63.98
CA MET A 1 24.28 -46.48 -62.78
C MET A 1 22.79 -46.38 -62.56
N LYS A 2 22.28 -46.87 -61.43
CA LYS A 2 20.85 -47.02 -61.15
C LYS A 2 20.18 -45.63 -61.04
N HIS A 3 19.23 -45.33 -61.93
CA HIS A 3 18.36 -44.16 -61.82
C HIS A 3 17.46 -44.29 -60.58
N PHE A 4 17.76 -43.50 -59.55
CA PHE A 4 16.81 -43.24 -58.48
C PHE A 4 15.63 -42.42 -59.05
N PRO A 5 14.37 -42.78 -58.80
CA PRO A 5 13.24 -42.08 -59.37
C PRO A 5 13.03 -40.75 -58.63
N ILE A 6 13.54 -39.66 -59.22
CA ILE A 6 13.37 -38.27 -58.78
C ILE A 6 11.89 -37.92 -58.51
N LYS A 7 10.95 -38.60 -59.19
CA LYS A 7 9.50 -38.43 -58.99
C LYS A 7 8.97 -38.91 -57.62
N LYS A 8 9.64 -39.86 -56.94
CA LYS A 8 9.23 -40.27 -55.57
C LYS A 8 9.71 -39.29 -54.51
N VAL A 9 10.88 -38.67 -54.71
CA VAL A 9 11.44 -37.68 -53.78
C VAL A 9 10.65 -36.38 -53.81
N LEU A 10 10.21 -35.91 -54.99
CA LEU A 10 9.34 -34.72 -55.09
C LEU A 10 7.95 -34.92 -54.44
N LYS A 11 7.35 -36.11 -54.54
CA LYS A 11 6.06 -36.40 -53.87
C LYS A 11 6.18 -36.42 -52.35
N ILE A 12 7.30 -36.87 -51.80
CA ILE A 12 7.54 -36.86 -50.34
C ILE A 12 7.79 -35.45 -49.82
N LEU A 13 8.54 -34.61 -50.56
CA LEU A 13 8.77 -33.20 -50.22
C LEU A 13 7.49 -32.35 -50.28
N MET A 14 6.60 -32.61 -51.24
CA MET A 14 5.32 -31.90 -51.37
C MET A 14 4.33 -32.30 -50.26
N VAL A 15 4.37 -33.53 -49.74
CA VAL A 15 3.54 -33.94 -48.60
C VAL A 15 4.07 -33.33 -47.29
N ILE A 16 5.39 -33.18 -47.12
CA ILE A 16 5.99 -32.55 -45.93
C ILE A 16 5.72 -31.02 -45.90
N SER A 17 5.65 -30.34 -47.05
CA SER A 17 5.28 -28.92 -47.08
C SER A 17 3.79 -28.68 -46.82
N VAL A 18 2.91 -29.62 -47.17
CA VAL A 18 1.47 -29.53 -46.88
C VAL A 18 1.18 -29.81 -45.40
N ILE A 19 1.97 -30.66 -44.73
CA ILE A 19 1.83 -30.89 -43.28
C ILE A 19 2.26 -29.65 -42.46
N PHE A 20 3.22 -28.85 -42.94
CA PHE A 20 3.60 -27.59 -42.29
C PHE A 20 2.57 -26.45 -42.45
N PHE A 21 1.69 -26.52 -43.44
CA PHE A 21 0.64 -25.51 -43.69
C PHE A 21 -0.73 -25.85 -43.08
N ILE A 22 -0.90 -27.05 -42.49
CA ILE A 22 -2.16 -27.48 -41.84
C ILE A 22 -2.04 -27.48 -40.30
N CYS A 23 -0.87 -27.13 -39.75
CA CYS A 23 -0.77 -26.85 -38.32
C CYS A 23 -1.38 -25.45 -38.02
N PRO A 24 -2.44 -25.35 -37.20
CA PRO A 24 -3.05 -24.09 -36.85
C PRO A 24 -2.14 -23.37 -35.83
N PHE A 25 -1.10 -22.69 -36.31
CA PHE A 25 -0.26 -21.85 -35.45
C PHE A 25 -0.92 -20.52 -35.05
N ASP A 26 -2.07 -20.17 -35.64
CA ASP A 26 -2.78 -18.92 -35.35
C ASP A 26 -3.78 -19.01 -34.17
N ASN A 27 -4.24 -20.21 -33.77
CA ASN A 27 -5.24 -20.34 -32.69
C ASN A 27 -4.65 -20.30 -31.28
N ILE A 28 -3.43 -20.81 -31.08
CA ILE A 28 -2.81 -20.92 -29.74
C ILE A 28 -2.52 -19.53 -29.15
N GLN A 29 -2.08 -18.59 -29.99
CA GLN A 29 -1.78 -17.22 -29.54
C GLN A 29 -3.05 -16.41 -29.25
N GLY A 30 -4.12 -16.64 -30.01
CA GLY A 30 -5.43 -16.02 -29.77
C GLY A 30 -6.09 -16.50 -28.46
N GLU A 31 -6.07 -17.80 -28.22
CA GLU A 31 -6.62 -18.42 -26.99
C GLU A 31 -5.86 -17.98 -25.73
N GLU A 32 -4.52 -17.90 -25.78
CA GLU A 32 -3.72 -17.43 -24.65
C GLU A 32 -3.95 -15.93 -24.35
N ILE A 33 -4.21 -15.11 -25.36
CA ILE A 33 -4.54 -13.68 -25.19
C ILE A 33 -5.92 -13.54 -24.52
N ASP A 34 -6.89 -14.36 -24.92
CA ASP A 34 -8.24 -14.32 -24.36
C ASP A 34 -8.27 -14.76 -22.88
N GLU A 35 -7.61 -15.88 -22.54
CA GLU A 35 -7.46 -16.33 -21.15
C GLU A 35 -6.80 -15.26 -20.26
N LYS A 36 -5.77 -14.58 -20.76
CA LYS A 36 -5.10 -13.50 -20.01
C LYS A 36 -6.05 -12.34 -19.74
N ASN A 37 -6.88 -11.95 -20.71
CA ASN A 37 -7.86 -10.88 -20.52
C ASN A 37 -8.95 -11.29 -19.52
N GLU A 38 -9.43 -12.54 -19.61
CA GLU A 38 -10.39 -13.11 -18.66
C GLU A 38 -9.87 -13.06 -17.21
N ILE A 39 -8.61 -13.45 -17.01
CA ILE A 39 -7.94 -13.41 -15.69
C ILE A 39 -7.80 -11.98 -15.19
N ILE A 40 -7.36 -11.04 -16.05
CA ILE A 40 -7.21 -9.64 -15.66
C ILE A 40 -8.55 -9.05 -15.20
N ASN A 41 -9.64 -9.35 -15.92
CA ASN A 41 -10.98 -8.91 -15.55
C ASN A 41 -11.45 -9.57 -14.25
N SER A 42 -11.19 -10.86 -14.07
CA SER A 42 -11.51 -11.59 -12.84
C SER A 42 -10.77 -11.01 -11.63
N VAL A 43 -9.48 -10.68 -11.77
CA VAL A 43 -8.69 -10.02 -10.71
C VAL A 43 -9.31 -8.68 -10.32
N LYS A 44 -9.72 -7.85 -11.28
CA LYS A 44 -10.37 -6.57 -10.98
C LYS A 44 -11.67 -6.78 -10.20
N LYS A 45 -12.52 -7.69 -10.68
CA LYS A 45 -13.79 -8.01 -10.02
C LYS A 45 -13.58 -8.52 -8.59
N ILE A 46 -12.60 -9.40 -8.36
CA ILE A 46 -12.29 -9.90 -7.02
C ILE A 46 -11.92 -8.76 -6.06
N PHE A 47 -11.12 -7.77 -6.51
CA PHE A 47 -10.77 -6.63 -5.67
C PHE A 47 -11.93 -5.67 -5.44
N GLU A 48 -12.83 -5.51 -6.41
CA GLU A 48 -14.10 -4.79 -6.24
C GLU A 48 -14.97 -5.49 -5.19
N ASP A 49 -15.15 -6.82 -5.30
CA ASP A 49 -15.94 -7.62 -4.36
C ASP A 49 -15.39 -7.56 -2.93
N ARG A 50 -14.05 -7.57 -2.76
CA ARG A 50 -13.39 -7.36 -1.45
C ARG A 50 -13.80 -6.04 -0.82
N ASN A 51 -13.78 -4.98 -1.60
CA ASN A 51 -14.08 -3.63 -1.10
C ASN A 51 -15.58 -3.48 -0.82
N GLU A 52 -16.44 -4.08 -1.63
CA GLU A 52 -17.88 -4.16 -1.37
C GLU A 52 -18.19 -4.97 -0.10
N ALA A 53 -17.51 -6.10 0.10
CA ALA A 53 -17.63 -6.90 1.32
C ALA A 53 -17.23 -6.11 2.57
N ILE A 54 -16.19 -5.28 2.49
CA ILE A 54 -15.78 -4.40 3.60
C ILE A 54 -16.87 -3.37 3.90
N LEU A 55 -17.39 -2.67 2.89
CA LEU A 55 -18.42 -1.64 3.06
C LEU A 55 -19.73 -2.20 3.62
N ASN A 56 -20.09 -3.42 3.22
CA ASN A 56 -21.34 -4.08 3.61
C ASN A 56 -21.19 -4.97 4.86
N GLY A 57 -19.97 -5.21 5.33
CA GLY A 57 -19.69 -6.18 6.40
C GLY A 57 -20.09 -7.61 6.04
N ASN A 58 -20.00 -8.01 4.77
CA ASN A 58 -20.52 -9.28 4.27
C ASN A 58 -19.45 -10.13 3.56
N LEU A 59 -18.77 -11.00 4.32
CA LEU A 59 -17.73 -11.90 3.79
C LEU A 59 -18.23 -12.95 2.81
N LYS A 60 -19.54 -13.26 2.80
CA LYS A 60 -20.10 -14.23 1.84
C LYS A 60 -19.93 -13.77 0.40
N LEU A 61 -19.84 -12.46 0.16
CA LEU A 61 -19.61 -11.89 -1.17
C LEU A 61 -18.28 -12.32 -1.80
N ILE A 62 -17.28 -12.65 -0.98
CA ILE A 62 -15.94 -12.97 -1.47
C ILE A 62 -15.56 -14.44 -1.29
N GLU A 63 -16.35 -15.23 -0.58
CA GLU A 63 -16.01 -16.61 -0.22
C GLU A 63 -15.73 -17.47 -1.46
N SER A 64 -16.52 -17.31 -2.52
CA SER A 64 -16.33 -18.04 -3.78
C SER A 64 -15.09 -17.63 -4.57
N ASN A 65 -14.43 -16.53 -4.20
CA ASN A 65 -13.25 -16.04 -4.90
C ASN A 65 -11.97 -16.77 -4.45
N TYR A 66 -12.05 -17.68 -3.48
CA TYR A 66 -10.90 -18.36 -2.88
C TYR A 66 -11.04 -19.88 -2.90
N ASP A 67 -9.93 -20.57 -3.15
CA ASP A 67 -9.82 -22.02 -3.04
C ASP A 67 -9.55 -22.45 -1.59
N LYS A 68 -10.62 -22.52 -0.79
CA LYS A 68 -10.57 -22.94 0.61
C LYS A 68 -10.27 -24.43 0.83
N ASN A 69 -10.11 -25.21 -0.24
CA ASN A 69 -9.62 -26.59 -0.14
C ASN A 69 -8.08 -26.64 -0.03
N THR A 70 -7.40 -25.51 -0.17
CA THR A 70 -5.95 -25.40 -0.01
C THR A 70 -5.60 -24.53 1.19
N ARG A 71 -4.49 -24.85 1.84
CA ARG A 71 -3.95 -24.04 2.96
C ARG A 71 -3.76 -22.58 2.57
N TYR A 72 -3.15 -22.33 1.41
CA TYR A 72 -2.82 -20.96 0.98
C TYR A 72 -4.04 -20.17 0.50
N GLY A 73 -5.04 -20.82 -0.12
CA GLY A 73 -6.29 -20.16 -0.49
C GLY A 73 -7.13 -19.82 0.74
N THR A 74 -7.16 -20.72 1.73
CA THR A 74 -7.80 -20.46 3.03
C THR A 74 -7.16 -19.26 3.74
N TRP A 75 -5.83 -19.21 3.82
CA TRP A 75 -5.12 -18.07 4.42
C TRP A 75 -5.38 -16.75 3.69
N ALA A 76 -5.46 -16.76 2.36
CA ALA A 76 -5.80 -15.56 1.59
C ALA A 76 -7.21 -15.05 1.90
N TYR A 77 -8.18 -15.94 2.12
CA TYR A 77 -9.53 -15.59 2.57
C TYR A 77 -9.53 -15.05 4.01
N GLU A 78 -8.86 -15.73 4.94
CA GLU A 78 -8.76 -15.32 6.35
C GLU A 78 -8.08 -13.94 6.53
N HIS A 79 -7.16 -13.57 5.63
CA HIS A 79 -6.57 -12.24 5.63
C HIS A 79 -7.60 -11.14 5.33
N GLU A 80 -8.50 -11.35 4.36
CA GLU A 80 -9.56 -10.38 4.08
C GLU A 80 -10.58 -10.30 5.22
N GLU A 81 -10.89 -11.42 5.89
CA GLU A 81 -11.70 -11.42 7.11
C GLU A 81 -11.06 -10.57 8.23
N LYS A 82 -9.76 -10.78 8.49
CA LYS A 82 -9.02 -9.98 9.48
C LYS A 82 -9.02 -8.50 9.14
N LYS A 83 -8.78 -8.16 7.87
CA LYS A 83 -8.80 -6.78 7.38
C LYS A 83 -10.17 -6.14 7.56
N MET A 84 -11.25 -6.83 7.22
CA MET A 84 -12.62 -6.33 7.41
C MET A 84 -12.91 -6.05 8.89
N LYS A 85 -12.55 -7.00 9.78
CA LYS A 85 -12.70 -6.83 11.22
C LYS A 85 -11.86 -5.66 11.75
N TYR A 86 -10.62 -5.53 11.28
CA TYR A 86 -9.73 -4.43 11.65
C TYR A 86 -10.35 -3.08 11.30
N LEU A 87 -10.79 -2.90 10.05
CA LEU A 87 -11.37 -1.65 9.57
C LEU A 87 -12.67 -1.33 10.32
N LYS A 88 -13.52 -2.33 10.58
CA LYS A 88 -14.75 -2.14 11.36
C LYS A 88 -14.47 -1.65 12.78
N ASN A 89 -13.52 -2.27 13.46
CA ASN A 89 -13.14 -1.86 14.81
C ASN A 89 -12.51 -0.46 14.81
N TRP A 90 -11.75 -0.10 13.77
CA TRP A 90 -11.20 1.24 13.60
C TRP A 90 -12.32 2.28 13.37
N GLU A 91 -13.32 1.99 12.52
CA GLU A 91 -14.50 2.86 12.35
C GLU A 91 -15.18 3.20 13.68
N GLU A 92 -15.38 2.17 14.52
CA GLU A 92 -16.02 2.31 15.83
C GLU A 92 -15.20 3.20 16.78
N LYS A 93 -13.89 2.93 16.89
CA LYS A 93 -12.96 3.71 17.73
C LYS A 93 -12.86 5.17 17.28
N GLN A 94 -12.84 5.41 15.97
CA GLN A 94 -12.70 6.76 15.42
C GLN A 94 -14.02 7.53 15.37
N GLY A 95 -15.17 6.86 15.41
CA GLY A 95 -16.47 7.48 15.16
C GLY A 95 -16.67 7.87 13.70
N VAL A 96 -16.18 7.02 12.79
CA VAL A 96 -16.26 7.23 11.34
C VAL A 96 -17.00 6.09 10.66
N LYS A 97 -17.34 6.30 9.39
CA LYS A 97 -17.84 5.27 8.49
C LYS A 97 -17.17 5.40 7.13
N PHE A 98 -16.62 4.31 6.60
CA PHE A 98 -16.21 4.22 5.20
C PHE A 98 -17.44 4.23 4.31
N ILE A 99 -17.43 5.11 3.32
CA ILE A 99 -18.56 5.30 2.38
C ILE A 99 -18.21 4.84 0.97
N GLU A 100 -16.94 4.73 0.64
CA GLU A 100 -16.45 4.30 -0.66
C GLU A 100 -15.03 3.75 -0.51
N ILE A 101 -14.76 2.61 -1.13
CA ILE A 101 -13.42 2.01 -1.20
C ILE A 101 -13.16 1.61 -2.64
N THR A 102 -12.27 2.35 -3.31
CA THR A 102 -12.10 2.27 -4.77
C THR A 102 -10.68 1.84 -5.12
N PRO A 103 -10.48 0.64 -5.68
CA PRO A 103 -9.16 0.17 -6.09
C PRO A 103 -8.81 0.62 -7.52
N ASP A 104 -7.58 1.12 -7.74
CA ASP A 104 -6.98 1.21 -9.08
C ASP A 104 -5.90 0.14 -9.22
N ILE A 105 -6.10 -0.79 -10.14
CA ILE A 105 -5.27 -1.99 -10.31
C ILE A 105 -4.48 -1.90 -11.59
N VAL A 106 -3.17 -2.09 -11.48
CA VAL A 106 -2.27 -2.19 -12.63
C VAL A 106 -1.60 -3.57 -12.61
N VAL A 107 -2.10 -4.46 -13.47
CA VAL A 107 -1.47 -5.77 -13.70
C VAL A 107 -0.15 -5.56 -14.41
N LYS A 108 0.94 -6.03 -13.80
CA LYS A 108 2.31 -5.88 -14.32
C LYS A 108 2.76 -7.10 -15.11
N ARG A 109 2.26 -8.28 -14.74
CA ARG A 109 2.65 -9.53 -15.39
C ARG A 109 1.61 -10.62 -15.12
N VAL A 110 1.34 -11.42 -16.15
CA VAL A 110 0.58 -12.67 -16.07
C VAL A 110 1.46 -13.78 -16.63
N ARG A 111 1.61 -14.90 -15.91
CA ARG A 111 2.38 -16.08 -16.32
C ARG A 111 1.56 -17.34 -16.16
N LYS A 112 1.40 -18.12 -17.22
CA LYS A 112 0.82 -19.47 -17.16
C LYS A 112 1.86 -20.44 -16.61
N SER A 113 1.44 -21.36 -15.76
CA SER A 113 2.24 -22.46 -15.20
C SER A 113 1.32 -23.65 -14.98
N GLU A 114 1.46 -24.69 -15.82
CA GLU A 114 0.57 -25.86 -15.79
C GLU A 114 -0.91 -25.45 -15.89
N ASP A 115 -1.69 -25.69 -14.84
CA ASP A 115 -3.12 -25.41 -14.69
C ASP A 115 -3.42 -24.06 -13.99
N LYS A 116 -2.38 -23.26 -13.71
CA LYS A 116 -2.47 -22.03 -12.92
C LYS A 116 -1.90 -20.83 -13.63
N PHE A 117 -2.33 -19.66 -13.16
CA PHE A 117 -1.77 -18.39 -13.55
C PHE A 117 -1.21 -17.64 -12.36
N SER A 118 0.01 -17.14 -12.49
CA SER A 118 0.62 -16.21 -11.55
C SER A 118 0.42 -14.78 -12.05
N VAL A 119 -0.22 -13.94 -11.25
CA VAL A 119 -0.53 -12.54 -11.56
C VAL A 119 0.23 -11.63 -10.60
N ASN A 120 1.12 -10.81 -11.15
CA ASN A 120 1.78 -9.73 -10.40
C ASN A 120 1.08 -8.41 -10.70
N LEU A 121 0.65 -7.71 -9.66
CA LEU A 121 -0.05 -6.43 -9.80
C LEU A 121 0.33 -5.45 -8.69
N ILE A 122 0.07 -4.17 -8.94
CA ILE A 122 -0.03 -3.16 -7.90
C ILE A 122 -1.48 -2.72 -7.77
N CYS A 123 -1.90 -2.36 -6.56
CA CYS A 123 -3.22 -1.83 -6.26
C CYS A 123 -3.08 -0.54 -5.45
N SER A 124 -3.66 0.55 -5.94
CA SER A 124 -3.80 1.81 -5.21
C SER A 124 -5.25 1.94 -4.77
N THR A 125 -5.54 1.69 -3.50
CA THR A 125 -6.91 1.74 -2.97
C THR A 125 -7.17 3.07 -2.29
N GLU A 126 -8.18 3.80 -2.75
CA GLU A 126 -8.72 4.98 -2.08
C GLU A 126 -9.80 4.58 -1.09
N TYR A 127 -9.71 5.10 0.14
CA TYR A 127 -10.69 4.93 1.18
C TYR A 127 -11.29 6.30 1.48
N LYS A 128 -12.60 6.45 1.26
CA LYS A 128 -13.35 7.64 1.65
C LYS A 128 -14.16 7.35 2.90
N TYR A 129 -14.09 8.25 3.87
CA TYR A 129 -14.80 8.11 5.14
C TYR A 129 -15.37 9.44 5.60
N ILE A 130 -16.41 9.35 6.42
CA ILE A 130 -17.07 10.49 7.07
C ILE A 130 -17.08 10.27 8.57
N TYR A 131 -17.05 11.35 9.34
CA TYR A 131 -17.39 11.30 10.75
C TYR A 131 -18.90 11.23 10.92
N THR A 132 -19.37 10.41 11.87
CA THR A 132 -20.82 10.13 12.03
C THR A 132 -21.63 11.37 12.39
N ASP A 133 -21.01 12.37 13.00
CA ASP A 133 -21.62 13.64 13.39
C ASP A 133 -21.37 14.78 12.37
N ALA A 134 -20.63 14.51 11.29
CA ALA A 134 -20.35 15.47 10.22
C ALA A 134 -20.39 14.80 8.83
N PRO A 135 -21.54 14.25 8.40
CA PRO A 135 -21.65 13.42 7.21
C PRO A 135 -21.40 14.16 5.88
N LYS A 136 -21.41 15.50 5.89
CA LYS A 136 -21.14 16.33 4.71
C LYS A 136 -19.63 16.50 4.44
N SER A 137 -18.77 16.17 5.40
CA SER A 137 -17.32 16.34 5.28
C SER A 137 -16.66 15.02 4.95
N ILE A 138 -16.41 14.80 3.66
CA ILE A 138 -15.76 13.59 3.16
C ILE A 138 -14.24 13.72 3.31
N ASN A 139 -13.64 12.78 4.01
CA ASN A 139 -12.20 12.58 4.09
C ASN A 139 -11.77 11.47 3.11
N SER A 140 -10.52 11.50 2.67
CA SER A 140 -9.96 10.48 1.79
C SER A 140 -8.50 10.19 2.13
N CYS A 141 -8.11 8.92 2.02
CA CYS A 141 -6.72 8.48 2.06
C CYS A 141 -6.46 7.37 1.05
N ARG A 142 -5.19 7.15 0.69
CA ARG A 142 -4.80 6.07 -0.23
C ARG A 142 -3.76 5.14 0.37
N ILE A 143 -3.90 3.86 0.07
CA ILE A 143 -2.93 2.82 0.44
C ILE A 143 -2.55 2.05 -0.82
N GLY A 144 -1.24 1.93 -1.03
CA GLY A 144 -0.66 1.22 -2.15
C GLY A 144 -0.06 -0.12 -1.73
N THR A 145 -0.44 -1.18 -2.43
CA THR A 145 0.00 -2.55 -2.17
C THR A 145 0.49 -3.23 -3.45
N SER A 146 1.43 -4.17 -3.30
CA SER A 146 1.93 -5.02 -4.38
C SER A 146 1.53 -6.46 -4.08
N HIS A 147 0.92 -7.14 -5.05
CA HIS A 147 0.37 -8.48 -4.88
C HIS A 147 0.98 -9.46 -5.88
N VAL A 148 1.16 -10.69 -5.42
CA VAL A 148 1.42 -11.87 -6.25
C VAL A 148 0.32 -12.88 -5.98
N LEU A 149 -0.54 -13.12 -6.97
CA LEU A 149 -1.65 -14.06 -6.90
C LEU A 149 -1.32 -15.31 -7.69
N ASN A 150 -1.73 -16.48 -7.20
CA ASN A 150 -1.88 -17.66 -8.05
C ASN A 150 -3.37 -17.99 -8.18
N MET A 151 -3.83 -18.12 -9.41
CA MET A 151 -5.23 -18.35 -9.74
C MET A 151 -5.40 -19.61 -10.56
N LYS A 152 -6.52 -20.31 -10.38
CA LYS A 152 -6.93 -21.45 -11.19
C LYS A 152 -8.38 -21.29 -11.63
N LYS A 153 -8.73 -21.85 -12.78
CA LYS A 153 -10.12 -21.91 -13.22
C LYS A 153 -10.81 -23.10 -12.54
N LYS A 154 -11.98 -22.86 -11.94
CA LYS A 154 -12.83 -23.89 -11.31
C LYS A 154 -14.29 -23.49 -11.51
N ASP A 155 -15.10 -24.39 -12.03
CA ASP A 155 -16.53 -24.15 -12.29
C ASP A 155 -16.77 -22.85 -13.09
N GLU A 156 -16.03 -22.70 -14.19
CA GLU A 156 -15.99 -21.52 -15.07
C GLU A 156 -15.59 -20.19 -14.40
N ARG A 157 -14.98 -20.24 -13.20
CA ARG A 157 -14.53 -19.04 -12.47
C ARG A 157 -13.07 -19.11 -12.10
N TRP A 158 -12.39 -17.98 -12.21
CA TRP A 158 -11.03 -17.82 -11.72
C TRP A 158 -11.03 -17.57 -10.21
N ILE A 159 -10.42 -18.46 -9.45
CA ILE A 159 -10.34 -18.38 -7.98
C ILE A 159 -8.89 -18.28 -7.51
N ILE A 160 -8.68 -17.59 -6.40
CA ILE A 160 -7.36 -17.42 -5.77
C ILE A 160 -7.00 -18.68 -4.97
N THR A 161 -5.88 -19.28 -5.35
CA THR A 161 -5.29 -20.44 -4.64
C THR A 161 -4.18 -20.03 -3.69
N LYS A 162 -3.61 -18.85 -3.89
CA LYS A 162 -2.53 -18.28 -3.08
C LYS A 162 -2.42 -16.79 -3.35
N GLU A 163 -2.12 -16.03 -2.32
CA GLU A 163 -1.81 -14.61 -2.45
C GLU A 163 -0.67 -14.24 -1.49
N TRP A 164 0.24 -13.41 -1.99
CA TRP A 164 1.28 -12.77 -1.19
C TRP A 164 1.22 -11.27 -1.38
N TYR A 165 1.01 -10.57 -0.27
CA TYR A 165 1.24 -9.13 -0.15
C TYR A 165 1.54 -8.79 1.31
N LYS A 166 2.15 -7.63 1.52
CA LYS A 166 2.31 -7.07 2.86
C LYS A 166 1.03 -6.33 3.23
N ASP A 167 0.16 -6.99 3.98
CA ASP A 167 -1.09 -6.39 4.44
C ASP A 167 -0.83 -5.32 5.52
N PRO A 168 -1.22 -4.04 5.29
CA PRO A 168 -1.12 -2.99 6.30
C PRO A 168 -2.01 -3.19 7.53
N PHE A 169 -2.91 -4.16 7.51
CA PHE A 169 -3.90 -4.44 8.55
C PHE A 169 -3.75 -5.84 9.18
N ALA A 170 -2.62 -6.50 8.94
CA ALA A 170 -2.36 -7.86 9.44
C ALA A 170 -2.32 -7.96 10.97
N ASP A 171 -1.95 -6.87 11.65
CA ASP A 171 -1.91 -6.82 13.11
C ASP A 171 -3.33 -6.71 13.68
N SER A 172 -3.64 -7.52 14.70
CA SER A 172 -4.94 -7.46 15.37
C SER A 172 -5.12 -6.11 16.09
N LEU A 173 -6.23 -5.43 15.84
CA LEU A 173 -6.66 -4.29 16.63
C LEU A 173 -7.23 -4.81 17.96
N ASN A 174 -6.55 -4.55 19.08
CA ASN A 174 -7.07 -4.88 20.40
C ASN A 174 -7.78 -3.65 20.99
N LEU A 175 -9.10 -3.73 21.17
CA LEU A 175 -9.89 -2.68 21.81
C LEU A 175 -10.28 -3.15 23.21
N ASP A 176 -9.73 -2.48 24.22
CA ASP A 176 -10.42 -2.45 25.51
C ASP A 176 -11.62 -1.50 25.36
N ASN A 177 -12.85 -2.02 25.33
CA ASN A 177 -14.07 -1.26 25.00
C ASN A 177 -14.20 0.08 25.73
N LEU A 178 -13.87 0.15 27.03
CA LEU A 178 -13.96 1.38 27.83
C LEU A 178 -13.03 2.51 27.36
N LYS A 179 -11.87 2.18 26.76
CA LYS A 179 -10.92 3.18 26.26
C LYS A 179 -11.35 3.73 24.90
N ALA A 180 -11.96 2.89 24.07
CA ALA A 180 -12.42 3.25 22.72
C ALA A 180 -13.42 4.41 22.76
N ASP A 181 -14.38 4.39 23.69
CA ASP A 181 -15.38 5.46 23.81
C ASP A 181 -14.76 6.82 24.17
N SER A 182 -13.82 6.84 25.11
CA SER A 182 -13.14 8.08 25.51
C SER A 182 -12.31 8.70 24.38
N VAL A 183 -11.69 7.86 23.55
CA VAL A 183 -10.94 8.27 22.36
C VAL A 183 -11.90 8.85 21.33
N LYS A 184 -12.98 8.13 21.03
CA LYS A 184 -14.03 8.55 20.09
C LYS A 184 -14.59 9.92 20.47
N GLN A 185 -15.02 10.10 21.72
CA GLN A 185 -15.60 11.37 22.18
C GLN A 185 -14.60 12.52 22.04
N TYR A 186 -13.33 12.30 22.38
CA TYR A 186 -12.30 13.32 22.20
C TYR A 186 -12.10 13.69 20.72
N ILE A 187 -12.06 12.71 19.81
CA ILE A 187 -11.89 12.96 18.37
C ILE A 187 -13.09 13.75 17.82
N LEU A 188 -14.31 13.33 18.14
CA LEU A 188 -15.54 13.99 17.67
C LEU A 188 -15.68 15.42 18.20
N SER A 189 -15.14 15.71 19.40
CA SER A 189 -15.12 17.07 19.94
C SER A 189 -14.12 18.01 19.26
N GLN A 190 -13.24 17.50 18.39
CA GLN A 190 -12.27 18.34 17.67
C GLN A 190 -12.86 18.93 16.39
N GLY A 191 -12.18 19.97 15.88
CA GLY A 191 -12.50 20.63 14.62
C GLY A 191 -11.35 20.57 13.62
N LYS A 192 -11.64 21.00 12.39
CA LYS A 192 -10.65 21.13 11.33
C LYS A 192 -9.51 22.06 11.78
N ARG A 193 -8.26 21.65 11.49
CA ARG A 193 -7.07 22.49 11.68
C ARG A 193 -6.80 23.33 10.44
N ASP A 194 -6.39 24.58 10.66
CA ASP A 194 -5.95 25.48 9.59
C ASP A 194 -4.42 25.43 9.43
N PHE A 195 -3.98 25.24 8.19
CA PHE A 195 -2.56 25.24 7.80
C PHE A 195 -2.27 26.27 6.70
N SER A 196 -3.17 27.23 6.47
CA SER A 196 -3.05 28.25 5.42
C SER A 196 -1.77 29.09 5.55
N SER A 197 -1.39 29.44 6.78
CA SER A 197 -0.21 30.27 7.13
C SER A 197 1.09 29.48 7.33
N MET A 198 1.14 28.22 6.89
CA MET A 198 2.31 27.36 7.08
C MET A 198 3.54 27.84 6.27
N PRO A 199 4.77 27.75 6.82
CA PRO A 199 6.00 28.08 6.10
C PRO A 199 6.19 27.28 4.81
N ASP A 200 6.85 27.89 3.82
CA ASP A 200 7.05 27.31 2.49
C ASP A 200 7.78 25.97 2.50
N GLY A 201 8.78 25.81 3.39
CA GLY A 201 9.50 24.54 3.52
C GLY A 201 8.57 23.37 3.85
N ARG A 202 7.58 23.58 4.74
CA ARG A 202 6.59 22.56 5.09
C ARG A 202 5.62 22.30 3.94
N LYS A 203 5.15 23.35 3.26
CA LYS A 203 4.31 23.24 2.06
C LYS A 203 4.99 22.39 0.97
N SER A 204 6.25 22.71 0.64
CA SER A 204 7.05 21.95 -0.33
C SER A 204 7.33 20.52 0.12
N SER A 205 7.49 20.25 1.42
CA SER A 205 7.58 18.87 1.93
C SER A 205 6.29 18.08 1.68
N VAL A 206 5.12 18.66 1.91
CA VAL A 206 3.84 18.00 1.62
C VAL A 206 3.67 17.75 0.12
N GLU A 207 3.98 18.73 -0.72
CA GLU A 207 3.92 18.57 -2.18
C GLU A 207 4.84 17.46 -2.69
N TYR A 208 6.06 17.38 -2.14
CA TYR A 208 6.99 16.30 -2.46
C TYR A 208 6.41 14.94 -2.06
N ALA A 209 5.87 14.84 -0.84
CA ALA A 209 5.29 13.60 -0.34
C ALA A 209 4.11 13.15 -1.21
N ASP A 210 3.17 14.04 -1.52
CA ASP A 210 2.00 13.75 -2.35
C ASP A 210 2.38 13.25 -3.75
N ARG A 211 3.45 13.80 -4.33
CA ARG A 211 3.94 13.46 -5.67
C ARG A 211 4.63 12.11 -5.73
N TYR A 212 5.43 11.77 -4.72
CA TYR A 212 6.37 10.65 -4.78
C TYR A 212 6.04 9.49 -3.83
N CYS A 213 4.83 9.44 -3.29
CA CYS A 213 4.36 8.40 -2.37
C CYS A 213 4.16 7.00 -3.00
N GLY A 214 4.91 6.66 -4.05
CA GLY A 214 4.87 5.34 -4.68
C GLY A 214 3.48 4.95 -5.20
N ILE A 215 3.04 3.74 -4.89
CA ILE A 215 1.75 3.17 -5.32
C ILE A 215 0.56 3.94 -4.72
N ALA A 216 0.73 4.61 -3.57
CA ALA A 216 -0.31 5.43 -2.96
C ALA A 216 -0.40 6.86 -3.53
N SER A 217 0.52 7.26 -4.43
CA SER A 217 0.37 8.50 -5.18
C SER A 217 -0.86 8.43 -6.11
N GLY A 218 -1.49 9.57 -6.38
CA GLY A 218 -2.62 9.60 -7.31
C GLY A 218 -2.22 9.19 -8.73
N LYS A 219 -3.16 8.65 -9.52
CA LYS A 219 -2.94 8.20 -10.90
C LYS A 219 -2.21 9.22 -11.79
N LYS A 220 -2.47 10.51 -11.58
CA LYS A 220 -1.80 11.63 -12.28
C LYS A 220 -0.27 11.67 -12.09
N TYR A 221 0.25 11.06 -11.03
CA TYR A 221 1.68 10.93 -10.75
C TYR A 221 2.26 9.57 -11.17
N GLY A 222 1.45 8.70 -11.78
CA GLY A 222 1.88 7.45 -12.39
C GLY A 222 2.32 6.36 -11.41
N TYR A 223 1.95 6.44 -10.13
CA TYR A 223 2.34 5.47 -9.09
C TYR A 223 3.86 5.39 -8.92
N THR A 224 4.54 6.54 -8.96
CA THR A 224 6.00 6.60 -9.09
C THR A 224 6.71 6.98 -7.79
N TYR A 225 7.94 6.48 -7.69
CA TYR A 225 8.94 6.89 -6.71
C TYR A 225 9.89 7.91 -7.36
N ASN A 226 10.57 8.74 -6.56
CA ASN A 226 11.56 9.66 -7.12
C ASN A 226 12.77 8.90 -7.67
N LYS A 227 12.95 8.93 -9.00
CA LYS A 227 14.03 8.22 -9.72
C LYS A 227 15.44 8.72 -9.37
N LYS A 228 15.60 9.89 -8.72
CA LYS A 228 16.90 10.36 -8.22
C LYS A 228 17.44 9.48 -7.08
N TYR A 229 16.55 8.77 -6.39
CA TYR A 229 16.86 7.94 -5.24
C TYR A 229 16.58 6.47 -5.56
N ARG A 230 17.42 5.60 -5.03
CA ARG A 230 17.15 4.16 -5.06
C ARG A 230 15.91 3.87 -4.24
N ASN A 231 15.03 3.05 -4.80
CA ASN A 231 13.87 2.51 -4.11
C ASN A 231 14.31 1.28 -3.29
N TYR A 232 14.14 1.35 -1.96
CA TYR A 232 14.44 0.27 -1.02
C TYR A 232 13.17 -0.45 -0.52
N ASN A 233 12.02 -0.22 -1.15
CA ASN A 233 10.70 -0.65 -0.68
C ASN A 233 10.64 -2.17 -0.41
N SER A 234 11.31 -2.97 -1.26
CA SER A 234 11.41 -4.42 -1.15
C SER A 234 12.55 -4.95 -0.27
N ARG A 235 13.44 -4.07 0.23
CA ARG A 235 14.65 -4.44 0.99
C ARG A 235 14.65 -3.95 2.45
N GLY A 236 13.74 -3.04 2.79
CA GLY A 236 13.72 -2.36 4.09
C GLY A 236 14.43 -1.00 4.06
N GLY A 237 14.08 -0.11 5.00
CA GLY A 237 14.67 1.24 5.12
C GLY A 237 14.05 2.33 4.24
N ASP A 238 13.12 1.99 3.34
CA ASP A 238 12.56 2.97 2.40
C ASP A 238 11.67 4.03 3.07
N CYS A 239 11.09 3.73 4.23
CA CYS A 239 10.35 4.72 5.03
C CYS A 239 11.24 5.89 5.49
N ALA A 240 12.43 5.59 6.03
CA ALA A 240 13.40 6.62 6.41
C ALA A 240 14.04 7.29 5.17
N ASN A 241 14.28 6.52 4.10
CA ASN A 241 14.72 7.07 2.82
C ASN A 241 13.74 8.13 2.29
N PHE A 242 12.45 7.81 2.28
CA PHE A 242 11.38 8.71 1.84
C PHE A 242 11.26 9.93 2.75
N ALA A 243 11.23 9.73 4.08
CA ALA A 243 11.22 10.83 5.02
C ALA A 243 12.42 11.75 4.79
N SER A 244 13.61 11.19 4.58
CA SER A 244 14.81 11.97 4.32
C SER A 244 14.71 12.77 3.02
N GLN A 245 14.14 12.19 1.97
CA GLN A 245 13.86 12.90 0.73
C GLN A 245 12.85 14.04 0.91
N VAL A 246 11.77 13.82 1.69
CA VAL A 246 10.77 14.86 1.99
C VAL A 246 11.42 16.05 2.70
N MET A 247 12.32 15.79 3.65
CA MET A 247 13.07 16.86 4.34
C MET A 247 14.08 17.55 3.40
N HIS A 248 14.80 16.80 2.58
CA HIS A 248 15.85 17.37 1.73
C HIS A 248 15.29 18.10 0.50
N GLU A 249 14.52 17.40 -0.34
CA GLU A 249 14.02 17.93 -1.61
C GLU A 249 12.87 18.90 -1.40
N GLY A 250 11.96 18.58 -0.46
CA GLY A 250 10.84 19.44 -0.07
C GLY A 250 11.28 20.53 0.89
N GLY A 251 11.72 20.13 2.09
CA GLY A 251 12.04 21.03 3.19
C GLY A 251 13.35 21.79 3.08
N LYS A 252 14.14 21.55 2.03
CA LYS A 252 15.43 22.22 1.74
C LYS A 252 16.51 22.05 2.81
N PHE A 253 16.38 21.04 3.66
CA PHE A 253 17.41 20.72 4.64
C PHE A 253 18.72 20.35 3.93
N ARG A 254 19.82 21.00 4.31
CA ARG A 254 21.14 20.72 3.73
C ARG A 254 21.63 19.35 4.19
N LYS A 255 22.16 18.54 3.27
CA LYS A 255 22.86 17.29 3.60
C LYS A 255 24.20 17.59 4.28
N ASN A 256 24.72 16.64 5.04
CA ASN A 256 26.07 16.68 5.60
C ASN A 256 26.66 15.26 5.67
N SER A 257 27.89 15.09 6.16
CA SER A 257 28.54 13.77 6.21
C SER A 257 27.77 12.75 7.06
N SER A 258 27.00 13.18 8.06
CA SER A 258 26.25 12.30 8.95
C SER A 258 24.87 11.91 8.41
N TRP A 259 24.26 12.73 7.55
CA TRP A 259 22.96 12.50 6.91
C TRP A 259 23.03 12.94 5.45
N SER A 260 23.26 11.96 4.58
CA SER A 260 23.39 12.16 3.14
C SER A 260 23.02 10.92 2.34
N TYR A 261 22.74 11.18 1.07
CA TYR A 261 22.54 10.24 -0.02
C TYR A 261 23.26 10.78 -1.26
N ASP A 262 23.95 9.88 -1.97
CA ASP A 262 24.54 10.11 -3.29
C ASP A 262 24.57 8.82 -4.13
N ARG A 263 25.35 8.81 -5.22
CA ARG A 263 25.45 7.65 -6.13
C ARG A 263 26.16 6.44 -5.50
N SER A 264 27.02 6.67 -4.50
CA SER A 264 27.76 5.62 -3.79
C SER A 264 26.91 4.94 -2.72
N GLY A 265 25.87 5.63 -2.23
CA GLY A 265 24.93 5.07 -1.28
C GLY A 265 24.34 6.14 -0.37
N ALA A 266 23.95 5.72 0.83
CA ALA A 266 23.37 6.61 1.80
C ALA A 266 23.83 6.24 3.21
N THR A 267 23.96 7.27 4.04
CA THR A 267 24.31 7.13 5.46
C THR A 267 23.24 6.36 6.23
N SER A 268 23.62 5.76 7.36
CA SER A 268 22.67 5.06 8.23
C SER A 268 21.53 5.98 8.69
N SER A 269 21.81 7.24 9.03
CA SER A 269 20.77 8.19 9.44
C SER A 269 19.81 8.60 8.31
N TRP A 270 20.16 8.34 7.05
CA TRP A 270 19.28 8.56 5.91
C TRP A 270 18.34 7.37 5.66
N LEU A 271 18.82 6.13 5.83
CA LEU A 271 18.07 4.91 5.44
C LEU A 271 17.52 4.09 6.61
N ASN A 272 18.13 4.16 7.79
CA ASN A 272 17.71 3.40 8.95
C ASN A 272 16.73 4.24 9.78
N ALA A 273 15.61 3.65 10.19
CA ALA A 273 14.55 4.38 10.88
C ALA A 273 14.98 4.90 12.27
N ASP A 274 15.73 4.09 13.04
CA ASP A 274 16.34 4.53 14.29
C ASP A 274 17.39 5.62 14.05
N GLY A 275 18.28 5.38 13.09
CA GLY A 275 19.32 6.33 12.70
C GLY A 275 18.74 7.68 12.30
N PHE A 276 17.65 7.68 11.52
CA PHE A 276 16.95 8.87 11.08
C PHE A 276 16.35 9.63 12.26
N LYS A 277 15.53 8.97 13.09
CA LYS A 277 14.90 9.59 14.26
C LYS A 277 15.96 10.16 15.20
N ASN A 278 16.99 9.39 15.52
CA ASN A 278 18.08 9.82 16.41
C ASN A 278 18.82 11.02 15.82
N TYR A 279 19.19 10.99 14.54
CA TYR A 279 19.86 12.11 13.89
C TYR A 279 19.01 13.38 13.91
N MET A 280 17.73 13.29 13.54
CA MET A 280 16.84 14.47 13.50
C MET A 280 16.74 15.12 14.89
N ILE A 281 16.59 14.32 15.95
CA ILE A 281 16.50 14.83 17.33
C ILE A 281 17.85 15.37 17.80
N TYR A 282 18.93 14.58 17.74
CA TYR A 282 20.21 14.96 18.34
C TYR A 282 20.98 16.02 17.54
N SER A 283 20.66 16.23 16.26
CA SER A 283 21.21 17.36 15.48
C SER A 283 20.51 18.69 15.74
N GLY A 284 19.43 18.71 16.54
CA GLY A 284 18.61 19.90 16.77
C GLY A 284 17.64 20.25 15.63
N ARG A 285 17.57 19.42 14.58
CA ARG A 285 16.62 19.58 13.47
C ARG A 285 15.19 19.23 13.85
N ALA A 286 14.99 18.57 14.98
CA ALA A 286 13.69 18.15 15.46
C ALA A 286 13.65 18.07 16.99
N SER A 287 12.43 18.09 17.54
CA SER A 287 12.17 17.92 18.97
C SER A 287 11.00 16.97 19.21
N VAL A 288 11.02 16.25 20.32
CA VAL A 288 9.95 15.29 20.67
C VAL A 288 8.78 16.04 21.30
N ILE A 289 7.59 15.89 20.72
CA ILE A 289 6.32 16.40 21.26
C ILE A 289 5.80 15.49 22.37
N ALA A 290 5.77 14.17 22.09
CA ALA A 290 5.31 13.15 23.01
C ALA A 290 5.85 11.76 22.60
N HIS A 291 5.94 10.86 23.58
CA HIS A 291 6.31 9.46 23.39
C HIS A 291 5.46 8.54 24.26
N GLY A 292 5.00 7.41 23.71
CA GLY A 292 4.29 6.39 24.47
C GLY A 292 3.34 5.55 23.64
N SER A 293 2.48 4.77 24.32
CA SER A 293 1.38 4.05 23.67
C SER A 293 0.36 5.03 23.08
N TYR A 294 -0.54 4.51 22.24
CA TYR A 294 -1.60 5.30 21.60
C TYR A 294 -2.36 6.17 22.61
N GLU A 295 -2.80 5.60 23.74
CA GLU A 295 -3.60 6.28 24.76
C GLU A 295 -2.84 7.45 25.40
N LYS A 296 -1.51 7.38 25.46
CA LYS A 296 -0.67 8.45 26.02
C LYS A 296 -0.50 9.61 25.04
N VAL A 297 -0.49 9.34 23.74
CA VAL A 297 -0.06 10.33 22.74
C VAL A 297 -1.17 10.84 21.83
N TYR A 298 -2.33 10.19 21.74
CA TYR A 298 -3.33 10.52 20.72
C TYR A 298 -3.82 11.97 20.81
N LYS A 299 -3.94 12.53 22.02
CA LYS A 299 -4.27 13.96 22.20
C LYS A 299 -3.14 14.87 21.71
N ALA A 300 -1.88 14.50 21.98
CA ALA A 300 -0.71 15.25 21.54
C ALA A 300 -0.51 15.18 20.01
N ALA A 301 -1.04 14.15 19.33
CA ALA A 301 -1.00 14.04 17.86
C ALA A 301 -1.67 15.22 17.14
N TYR A 302 -2.59 15.94 17.79
CA TYR A 302 -3.21 17.16 17.26
C TYR A 302 -2.27 18.38 17.24
N LYS A 303 -1.10 18.30 17.89
CA LYS A 303 -0.05 19.33 17.83
C LYS A 303 0.87 19.19 16.63
N LEU A 304 0.88 18.03 15.97
CA LEU A 304 1.73 17.77 14.81
C LEU A 304 1.37 18.67 13.63
N LEU A 305 2.35 19.26 12.98
CA LEU A 305 2.16 20.08 11.78
C LEU A 305 2.61 19.32 10.53
N PRO A 306 2.07 19.61 9.33
CA PRO A 306 2.58 19.01 8.10
C PRO A 306 4.09 19.27 7.94
N GLY A 307 4.85 18.22 7.61
CA GLY A 307 6.32 18.22 7.64
C GLY A 307 6.93 17.67 8.93
N ASP A 308 6.15 17.53 10.02
CA ASP A 308 6.57 16.76 11.20
C ASP A 308 6.60 15.26 10.86
N PHE A 309 7.14 14.41 11.75
CA PHE A 309 7.11 12.97 11.52
C PHE A 309 6.73 12.18 12.77
N ILE A 310 6.31 10.94 12.54
CA ILE A 310 6.03 9.95 13.57
C ILE A 310 6.95 8.76 13.37
N ALA A 311 7.60 8.33 14.45
CA ALA A 311 8.38 7.09 14.47
C ALA A 311 7.64 6.01 15.27
N TYR A 312 7.57 4.80 14.72
CA TYR A 312 6.82 3.68 15.29
C TYR A 312 7.80 2.66 15.88
N GLU A 313 7.79 2.57 17.21
CA GLU A 313 8.67 1.73 17.99
C GLU A 313 7.99 0.38 18.31
N LYS A 314 8.67 -0.73 18.04
CA LYS A 314 8.26 -2.07 18.47
C LYS A 314 9.42 -2.72 19.20
N LYS A 315 9.20 -3.13 20.45
CA LYS A 315 10.24 -3.77 21.31
C LYS A 315 11.55 -2.95 21.44
N GLY A 316 11.44 -1.62 21.44
CA GLY A 316 12.59 -0.71 21.59
C GLY A 316 13.21 -0.25 20.26
N ASP A 317 12.94 -0.96 19.16
CA ASP A 317 13.44 -0.59 17.83
C ASP A 317 12.41 0.23 17.05
N ILE A 318 12.86 1.24 16.32
CA ILE A 318 12.02 1.99 15.40
C ILE A 318 11.86 1.19 14.11
N THR A 319 10.66 0.62 13.95
CA THR A 319 10.32 -0.21 12.80
C THR A 319 9.82 0.58 11.60
N HIS A 320 9.40 1.83 11.81
CA HIS A 320 8.82 2.64 10.74
C HIS A 320 8.90 4.15 11.00
N ILE A 321 8.88 4.92 9.92
CA ILE A 321 8.77 6.39 9.91
C ILE A 321 7.64 6.79 8.96
N SER A 322 6.80 7.73 9.37
CA SER A 322 5.86 8.41 8.47
C SER A 322 5.91 9.91 8.64
N VAL A 323 5.77 10.65 7.55
CA VAL A 323 5.76 12.13 7.56
C VAL A 323 4.32 12.60 7.65
N VAL A 324 4.03 13.57 8.52
CA VAL A 324 2.73 14.22 8.62
C VAL A 324 2.51 15.08 7.38
N THR A 325 1.42 14.83 6.65
CA THR A 325 1.11 15.49 5.38
C THR A 325 -0.21 16.27 5.41
N GLY A 326 -0.91 16.25 6.54
CA GLY A 326 -2.13 17.02 6.71
C GLY A 326 -2.92 16.62 7.94
N ALA A 327 -4.18 17.04 7.93
CA ALA A 327 -5.19 16.65 8.91
C ALA A 327 -6.54 16.47 8.23
N ASP A 328 -7.39 15.62 8.80
CA ASP A 328 -8.75 15.41 8.29
C ASP A 328 -9.73 16.49 8.79
N SER A 329 -11.02 16.30 8.51
CA SER A 329 -12.09 17.24 8.90
C SER A 329 -12.29 17.42 10.41
N ARG A 330 -11.77 16.50 11.24
CA ARG A 330 -11.72 16.64 12.70
C ARG A 330 -10.34 17.03 13.21
N GLY A 331 -9.43 17.40 12.32
CA GLY A 331 -8.07 17.77 12.68
C GLY A 331 -7.19 16.56 13.03
N TYR A 332 -7.64 15.31 12.81
CA TYR A 332 -6.85 14.12 13.08
C TYR A 332 -5.65 14.07 12.13
N SER A 333 -4.44 13.82 12.65
CA SER A 333 -3.21 13.87 11.85
C SER A 333 -3.17 12.79 10.77
N LEU A 334 -2.80 13.20 9.56
CA LEU A 334 -2.66 12.32 8.40
C LEU A 334 -1.19 12.22 8.02
N VAL A 335 -0.75 11.01 7.67
CA VAL A 335 0.66 10.73 7.34
C VAL A 335 0.81 10.12 5.95
N SER A 336 1.99 10.33 5.37
CA SER A 336 2.44 9.64 4.17
C SER A 336 3.78 8.94 4.38
N CYS A 337 3.98 7.77 3.77
CA CYS A 337 5.19 6.96 3.90
C CYS A 337 5.33 5.88 2.79
N HIS A 338 6.50 5.24 2.74
CA HIS A 338 6.79 4.05 1.91
C HIS A 338 6.73 2.74 2.73
N ASN A 339 7.23 1.63 2.19
CA ASN A 339 7.19 0.22 2.66
C ASN A 339 5.82 -0.44 2.57
N THR A 340 4.82 0.17 3.18
CA THR A 340 3.45 0.05 2.70
C THR A 340 3.07 1.45 2.33
N ASP A 341 2.96 1.72 1.03
CA ASP A 341 2.80 3.09 0.57
C ASP A 341 1.48 3.63 1.11
N ARG A 342 1.53 4.74 1.84
CA ARG A 342 0.38 5.35 2.49
C ARG A 342 0.40 6.83 2.16
N ASN A 343 -0.73 7.36 1.71
CA ASN A 343 -0.86 8.77 1.37
C ASN A 343 -2.05 9.37 2.11
N LYS A 344 -1.78 10.34 2.99
CA LYS A 344 -2.75 11.02 3.87
C LYS A 344 -3.58 10.05 4.71
N VAL A 345 -2.96 8.97 5.17
CA VAL A 345 -3.61 7.94 5.99
C VAL A 345 -3.63 8.40 7.45
N PRO A 346 -4.72 8.19 8.21
CA PRO A 346 -4.73 8.43 9.66
C PRO A 346 -3.56 7.74 10.34
N TRP A 347 -2.82 8.47 11.17
CA TRP A 347 -1.50 8.05 11.65
C TRP A 347 -1.48 6.72 12.44
N ASP A 348 -2.59 6.31 13.04
CA ASP A 348 -2.71 5.06 13.79
C ASP A 348 -3.34 3.92 13.00
N LEU A 349 -3.92 4.20 11.83
CA LEU A 349 -4.58 3.19 11.01
C LEU A 349 -3.52 2.18 10.53
N GLY A 350 -3.69 0.90 10.81
CA GLY A 350 -2.69 -0.16 10.61
C GLY A 350 -1.56 -0.23 11.66
N TRP A 351 -1.64 0.55 12.75
CA TRP A 351 -0.65 0.63 13.84
C TRP A 351 -1.30 0.47 15.21
N SER A 352 -2.09 -0.59 15.42
CA SER A 352 -2.88 -0.77 16.65
C SER A 352 -2.46 -1.96 17.51
N ASP A 353 -1.30 -2.56 17.22
CA ASP A 353 -0.66 -3.51 18.13
C ASP A 353 -0.26 -2.78 19.43
N LYS A 354 -0.69 -3.30 20.58
CA LYS A 354 -0.42 -2.76 21.92
C LYS A 354 1.07 -2.60 22.25
N ASN A 355 1.94 -3.30 21.52
CA ASN A 355 3.39 -3.21 21.69
C ASN A 355 4.01 -2.07 20.88
N ILE A 356 3.22 -1.36 20.07
CA ILE A 356 3.67 -0.18 19.34
C ILE A 356 3.65 1.02 20.27
N LYS A 357 4.77 1.72 20.33
CA LYS A 357 4.87 3.08 20.88
C LYS A 357 5.15 4.04 19.75
N PHE A 358 4.72 5.29 19.95
CA PHE A 358 4.85 6.34 18.96
C PHE A 358 5.72 7.44 19.50
N TRP A 359 6.63 7.93 18.67
CA TRP A 359 7.35 9.18 18.89
C TRP A 359 6.73 10.22 17.97
N LEU A 360 6.05 11.20 18.56
CA LEU A 360 5.53 12.35 17.83
C LEU A 360 6.62 13.41 17.80
N VAL A 361 7.13 13.75 16.62
CA VAL A 361 8.36 14.54 16.49
C VAL A 361 8.11 15.78 15.64
N HIS A 362 8.30 16.96 16.25
CA HIS A 362 8.24 18.24 15.58
C HIS A 362 9.53 18.51 14.82
N VAL A 363 9.44 18.95 13.56
CA VAL A 363 10.60 19.31 12.75
C VAL A 363 10.78 20.82 12.68
N ASN A 364 12.01 21.28 12.91
CA ASN A 364 12.38 22.69 12.91
C ASN A 364 12.77 23.09 11.48
N TYR A 365 11.80 23.61 10.72
CA TYR A 365 11.96 24.06 9.32
C TYR A 365 12.61 25.44 9.22
#